data_AF-A0A2E2VW17-F1
#
_entry.id   AF-A0A2E2VW17-F1
#
_cell.length_a   1.000
_cell.length_b   1.000
_cell.length_c   1.000
_cell.angle_alpha   90.00
_cell.angle_beta   90.00
_cell.angle_gamma   90.00
#
_symmetry.space_group_name_H-M   'P 1'
#
loop_
_entity.id
_entity.type
_entity.pdbx_description
1 polymer ?
#
loop_
_entity_poly.entity_id
_entity_poly.type
_entity_poly.pdbx_seq_one_letter_code
_entity_poly.pdbx_strand_id
1 'polypeptide(L)'
;MNRKNKKNKSLDTFLKYIFSIFLLSAFLITFLTIKNQCAKLRNEISEIKISNIKNRSIVKRLQSEKEKFSSEKFIFSKVKDNMIAKLPEPEIIDIRNE
;
A
#
# COMPACT_ATOMS: atom_id res chain seq x y z
N MET A 1 69.20 1.02 25.92
CA MET A 1 68.08 1.72 25.27
C MET A 1 67.04 0.73 24.73
N ASN A 2 66.34 -0.08 25.55
CA ASN A 2 65.38 -1.09 25.03
C ASN A 2 64.22 -1.50 25.97
N ARG A 3 64.02 -0.84 27.13
CA ARG A 3 62.90 -1.17 28.04
C ARG A 3 61.57 -0.51 27.67
N LYS A 4 61.57 0.59 26.90
CA LYS A 4 60.34 1.32 26.52
C LYS A 4 59.46 0.57 25.51
N ASN A 5 60.04 -0.28 24.65
CA ASN A 5 59.32 -1.00 23.60
C ASN A 5 58.52 -2.23 24.09
N LYS A 6 58.81 -2.74 25.30
CA LYS A 6 58.15 -3.96 25.82
C LYS A 6 56.77 -3.68 26.43
N LYS A 7 56.56 -2.50 27.03
CA LYS A 7 55.26 -2.05 27.57
C LYS A 7 54.22 -1.74 26.47
N ASN A 8 54.66 -1.20 25.33
CA ASN A 8 53.76 -0.89 24.22
C ASN A 8 53.18 -2.14 23.56
N LYS A 9 53.89 -3.28 23.57
CA LYS A 9 53.36 -4.54 23.02
C LYS A 9 52.18 -5.09 23.82
N SER A 10 52.19 -5.04 25.15
CA SER A 10 51.06 -5.55 25.94
C SER A 10 49.82 -4.68 25.81
N LEU A 11 50.00 -3.35 25.73
CA LEU A 11 48.91 -2.41 25.48
C LEU A 11 48.33 -2.57 24.08
N ASP A 12 49.17 -2.73 23.05
CA ASP A 12 48.72 -3.00 21.67
C ASP A 12 47.93 -4.31 21.57
N THR A 13 48.41 -5.38 22.21
CA THR A 13 47.68 -6.64 22.29
C THR A 13 46.33 -6.50 23.01
N PHE A 14 46.30 -5.76 24.12
CA PHE A 14 45.05 -5.48 24.86
C PHE A 14 44.04 -4.68 24.02
N LEU A 15 44.49 -3.63 23.32
CA LEU A 15 43.65 -2.84 22.42
C LEU A 15 43.09 -3.70 21.28
N LYS A 16 43.90 -4.59 20.69
CA LYS A 16 43.45 -5.50 19.63
C LYS A 16 42.34 -6.43 20.10
N TYR A 17 42.43 -6.97 21.31
CA TYR A 17 41.37 -7.82 21.87
C TYR A 17 40.09 -7.04 22.14
N ILE A 18 40.17 -5.85 22.75
CA ILE A 18 38.99 -5.01 22.97
C ILE A 18 38.34 -4.64 21.65
N PHE A 19 39.12 -4.24 20.65
CA PHE A 19 38.60 -3.88 19.34
C PHE A 19 37.96 -5.09 18.64
N SER A 20 38.53 -6.27 18.77
CA SER A 20 37.96 -7.51 18.24
C SER A 20 36.62 -7.86 18.91
N ILE A 21 36.53 -7.75 20.24
CA ILE A 21 35.28 -7.98 20.99
C ILE A 21 34.23 -6.95 20.59
N PHE A 22 34.63 -5.68 20.47
CA PHE A 22 33.73 -4.61 20.05
C PHE A 22 33.19 -4.87 18.63
N LEU A 23 34.06 -5.19 17.67
CA LEU A 23 33.66 -5.54 16.31
C LEU A 23 32.70 -6.73 16.27
N LEU A 24 33.00 -7.79 17.02
CA LEU A 24 32.15 -8.98 17.07
C LEU A 24 30.77 -8.64 17.65
N SER A 25 30.74 -7.86 18.73
CA SER A 25 29.48 -7.42 19.35
C SER A 25 28.66 -6.53 18.42
N ALA A 26 29.29 -5.57 17.74
CA ALA A 26 28.65 -4.69 16.78
C ALA A 26 28.09 -5.50 15.59
N PHE A 27 28.86 -6.47 15.09
CA PHE A 27 28.42 -7.37 14.02
C PHE A 27 27.20 -8.19 14.43
N LEU A 28 27.21 -8.77 15.64
CA LEU A 28 26.07 -9.55 16.14
C LEU A 28 24.82 -8.69 16.33
N ILE A 29 24.97 -7.48 16.92
CA ILE A 29 23.86 -6.54 17.13
C ILE A 29 23.25 -6.12 15.79
N THR A 30 24.09 -5.73 14.83
CA THR A 30 23.63 -5.33 13.49
C THR A 30 22.97 -6.48 12.76
N PHE A 31 23.55 -7.68 12.79
CA PHE A 31 22.96 -8.87 12.18
C PHE A 31 21.58 -9.21 12.76
N LEU A 32 21.43 -9.18 14.09
CA LEU A 32 20.15 -9.39 14.76
C LEU A 32 19.15 -8.30 14.40
N THR A 33 19.60 -7.05 14.36
CA THR A 33 18.75 -5.90 14.03
C THR A 33 18.22 -6.00 12.60
N ILE A 34 19.08 -6.32 11.63
CA ILE A 34 18.69 -6.51 10.23
C ILE A 34 17.68 -7.65 10.11
N LYS A 35 17.95 -8.80 10.75
CA LYS A 35 17.00 -9.93 10.74
C LYS A 35 15.64 -9.54 11.30
N ASN A 36 15.61 -8.80 12.41
CA ASN A 36 14.38 -8.35 13.02
C ASN A 36 13.62 -7.36 12.11
N GLN A 37 14.34 -6.40 11.51
CA GLN A 37 13.73 -5.45 10.56
C GLN A 37 13.18 -6.16 9.32
N CYS A 38 13.88 -7.16 8.78
CA CYS A 38 13.38 -7.96 7.67
C CYS A 38 12.10 -8.73 8.05
N ALA A 39 12.05 -9.30 9.26
CA ALA A 39 10.85 -9.99 9.74
C ALA A 39 9.67 -9.02 9.90
N LYS A 40 9.90 -7.84 10.49
CA LYS A 40 8.90 -6.78 10.64
C LYS A 40 8.37 -6.32 9.28
N LEU A 41 9.26 -6.03 8.34
CA LEU A 41 8.89 -5.58 6.99
C LEU A 41 8.07 -6.64 6.24
N ARG A 42 8.40 -7.93 6.39
CA ARG A 42 7.61 -9.02 5.81
C ARG A 42 6.18 -9.07 6.36
N ASN A 43 6.02 -8.87 7.67
CA ASN A 43 4.70 -8.80 8.29
C ASN A 43 3.90 -7.61 7.78
N GLU A 44 4.52 -6.42 7.73
CA GLU A 44 3.87 -5.21 7.21
C GLU A 44 3.43 -5.38 5.74
N ILE A 45 4.29 -5.98 4.89
CA ILE A 45 3.92 -6.31 3.51
C ILE A 45 2.72 -7.25 3.44
N SER A 46 2.67 -8.26 4.32
CA SER A 46 1.55 -9.20 4.39
C SER A 46 0.24 -8.50 4.78
N GLU A 47 0.29 -7.65 5.81
CA GLU A 47 -0.86 -6.87 6.27
C GLU A 47 -1.36 -5.91 5.19
N ILE A 48 -0.46 -5.19 4.52
CA ILE A 48 -0.80 -4.29 3.40
C ILE A 48 -1.46 -5.09 2.27
N LYS A 49 -0.95 -6.28 1.94
CA LYS A 49 -1.54 -7.14 0.90
C LYS A 49 -2.96 -7.56 1.25
N ILE A 50 -3.20 -7.98 2.50
CA ILE A 50 -4.54 -8.34 2.98
C ILE A 50 -5.48 -7.14 2.93
N SER A 51 -5.02 -5.97 3.40
CA SER A 51 -5.79 -4.72 3.37
C SER A 51 -6.14 -4.31 1.94
N ASN A 52 -5.19 -4.43 1.00
CA ASN A 52 -5.42 -4.12 -0.41
C ASN A 52 -6.47 -5.05 -1.04
N ILE A 53 -6.43 -6.36 -0.77
CA ILE A 53 -7.46 -7.30 -1.23
C ILE A 53 -8.85 -6.89 -0.71
N LYS A 54 -8.94 -6.54 0.58
CA LYS A 54 -10.20 -6.08 1.19
C LYS A 54 -10.69 -4.76 0.58
N ASN A 55 -9.81 -3.80 0.39
CA ASN A 55 -10.19 -2.51 -0.20
C ASN A 55 -10.64 -2.69 -1.65
N ARG A 56 -9.97 -3.57 -2.41
CA ARG A 56 -10.38 -3.90 -3.78
C ARG A 56 -11.76 -4.55 -3.83
N SER A 57 -12.10 -5.44 -2.89
CA SER A 57 -13.43 -6.04 -2.85
C SER A 57 -14.51 -5.02 -2.50
N ILE A 58 -14.22 -4.10 -1.57
CA ILE A 58 -15.11 -2.98 -1.23
C ILE A 58 -15.36 -2.10 -2.46
N VAL A 59 -14.30 -1.70 -3.18
CA VAL A 59 -14.43 -0.88 -4.38
C VAL A 59 -15.29 -1.58 -5.44
N LYS A 60 -15.08 -2.88 -5.68
CA LYS A 60 -15.91 -3.65 -6.62
C LYS A 60 -17.39 -3.67 -6.19
N ARG A 61 -17.66 -3.85 -4.89
CA ARG A 61 -19.03 -3.83 -4.37
C ARG A 61 -19.69 -2.47 -4.61
N LEU A 62 -18.99 -1.39 -4.25
CA LEU A 62 -19.50 -0.02 -4.45
C LEU A 62 -19.72 0.31 -5.93
N GLN A 63 -18.85 -0.16 -6.83
CA GLN A 63 -19.05 -0.02 -8.27
C GLN A 63 -20.30 -0.75 -8.74
N SER A 64 -20.51 -1.99 -8.31
CA SER A 64 -21.71 -2.75 -8.65
C SER A 64 -22.99 -2.11 -8.09
N GLU A 65 -22.95 -1.59 -6.86
CA GLU A 65 -24.06 -0.84 -6.26
C GLU A 65 -24.37 0.43 -7.05
N LYS A 66 -23.34 1.19 -7.45
CA LYS A 66 -23.49 2.37 -8.30
C LYS A 66 -24.16 2.01 -9.63
N GLU A 67 -23.66 1.00 -10.33
CA GLU A 67 -24.24 0.55 -11.61
C GLU A 67 -25.71 0.15 -11.45
N LYS A 68 -26.04 -0.56 -10.37
CA LYS A 68 -27.43 -0.92 -10.05
C LYS A 68 -28.30 0.32 -9.86
N PHE A 69 -27.86 1.28 -9.06
CA PHE A 69 -28.64 2.49 -8.78
C PHE A 69 -28.75 3.44 -9.97
N SER A 70 -27.76 3.46 -10.86
CA SER A 70 -27.79 4.21 -12.11
C SER A 70 -28.53 3.50 -13.24
N SER A 71 -28.90 2.21 -13.07
CA SER A 71 -29.61 1.48 -14.10
C SER A 71 -31.00 2.07 -14.34
N GLU A 72 -31.37 2.18 -15.61
CA GLU A 72 -32.69 2.68 -16.04
C GLU A 72 -33.82 1.90 -15.36
N LYS A 73 -33.67 0.58 -15.22
CA LYS A 73 -34.64 -0.27 -14.52
C LYS A 73 -34.84 0.14 -13.06
N PHE A 74 -33.76 0.46 -12.34
CA PHE A 74 -33.86 0.92 -10.95
C PHE A 74 -34.48 2.31 -10.88
N ILE A 75 -34.01 3.25 -11.72
CA ILE A 75 -34.53 4.62 -11.77
C ILE A 75 -36.02 4.58 -12.10
N PHE A 76 -36.41 3.92 -13.18
CA PHE A 76 -37.79 3.72 -13.59
C PHE A 76 -38.62 3.12 -12.44
N SER A 77 -38.15 2.07 -11.77
CA SER A 77 -38.87 1.49 -10.63
C SER A 77 -39.13 2.46 -9.47
N LYS A 78 -38.33 3.54 -9.34
CA LYS A 78 -38.46 4.57 -8.31
C LYS A 78 -39.26 5.79 -8.73
N VAL A 79 -39.20 6.17 -10.00
CA VAL A 79 -39.88 7.37 -10.51
C VAL A 79 -41.13 7.08 -11.33
N LYS A 80 -41.46 5.80 -11.60
CA LYS A 80 -42.61 5.38 -12.41
C LYS A 80 -43.91 6.09 -12.00
N ASP A 81 -44.19 6.16 -10.70
CA ASP A 81 -45.45 6.73 -10.20
C ASP A 81 -45.50 8.27 -10.35
N ASN A 82 -44.36 8.92 -10.58
CA ASN A 82 -44.22 10.36 -10.75
C ASN A 82 -43.82 10.78 -12.19
N MET A 83 -43.64 9.82 -13.10
CA MET A 83 -43.24 10.09 -14.48
C MET A 83 -44.46 10.47 -15.31
N ILE A 84 -44.45 11.67 -15.88
CA ILE A 84 -45.44 12.12 -16.86
C ILE A 84 -44.88 11.83 -18.24
N ALA A 85 -45.54 10.94 -19.00
CA ALA A 85 -45.19 10.68 -20.39
C ALA A 85 -45.52 11.92 -21.23
N LYS A 86 -44.50 12.67 -21.63
CA LYS A 86 -44.65 13.78 -22.58
C LYS A 86 -44.57 13.19 -23.99
N LEU A 87 -45.65 13.26 -24.76
CA LEU A 87 -45.60 12.92 -26.19
C LEU A 87 -44.65 13.89 -26.90
N PRO A 88 -43.80 13.42 -27.83
CA PRO A 88 -43.02 14.32 -28.67
C PRO A 88 -43.96 15.20 -29.49
N GLU A 89 -43.66 16.50 -29.54
CA GLU A 89 -44.40 17.43 -30.40
C GLU A 89 -44.16 17.04 -31.86
N PRO A 90 -45.20 16.94 -32.71
CA PRO A 90 -45.03 16.58 -34.11
C PRO A 90 -44.23 17.65 -34.83
N GLU A 91 -43.12 17.25 -35.47
CA GLU A 91 -42.41 18.10 -36.43
C GLU A 91 -43.31 18.34 -37.64
N ILE A 92 -43.69 19.61 -37.86
CA ILE A 92 -44.42 20.03 -39.05
C ILE A 92 -43.41 20.17 -40.19
N ILE A 93 -43.40 19.22 -41.12
CA ILE A 93 -42.60 19.29 -42.35
C ILE A 93 -43.41 20.05 -43.40
N ASP A 94 -43.02 21.29 -43.70
CA ASP A 94 -43.61 22.10 -44.77
C ASP A 94 -43.03 21.67 -46.12
N ILE A 95 -43.74 20.79 -46.84
CA ILE A 95 -43.36 20.37 -48.19
C ILE A 95 -43.87 21.45 -49.16
N ARG A 96 -43.03 22.44 -49.47
CA ARG A 96 -43.29 23.37 -50.56
C ARG A 96 -43.05 22.66 -51.89
N ASN A 97 -44.13 22.33 -52.58
CA ASN A 97 -44.07 21.92 -53.98
C ASN A 97 -43.77 23.15 -54.84
N GLU A 98 -42.64 23.13 -55.53
CA GLU A 98 -42.32 24.03 -56.66
C GLU A 98 -43.14 23.66 -57.90
#